data_AF-A0A353EHF1-F1
#
_entry.id   AF-A0A353EHF1-F1
#
_cell.length_a   1.000
_cell.length_b   1.000
_cell.length_c   1.000
_cell.angle_alpha   90.00
_cell.angle_beta   90.00
_cell.angle_gamma   90.00
#
_symmetry.space_group_name_H-M   'P 1'
#
loop_
_entity.id
_entity.type
_entity.pdbx_description
1 polymer ?
#
loop_
_entity_poly.entity_id
_entity_poly.type
_entity_poly.pdbx_seq_one_letter_code
_entity_poly.pdbx_strand_id
1 'polypeptide(L)'
;NSPYVSHYIAMLVGRKLLAKAQLKLGQVDHRNFTQLKEILESNADLFHQQALDDLSNALTQCYGKREISLQQPSARFRRGDLLEML
;
A
#
# COMPACT_ATOMS: atom_id res chain seq x y z
N ASN A 1 14.96 2.34 -4.45
CA ASN A 1 13.73 2.43 -3.64
C ASN A 1 13.78 3.67 -2.79
N SER A 2 12.83 4.59 -2.97
CA SER A 2 12.66 5.67 -1.99
C SER A 2 11.98 5.14 -0.73
N PRO A 3 12.44 5.51 0.47
CA PRO A 3 11.81 5.09 1.74
C PRO A 3 10.31 5.44 1.82
N TYR A 4 9.88 6.54 1.18
CA TYR A 4 8.48 6.96 1.20
C TYR A 4 7.55 5.99 0.45
N VAL A 5 7.95 5.56 -0.75
CA VAL A 5 7.16 4.62 -1.56
C VAL A 5 6.98 3.31 -0.81
N SER A 6 8.04 2.81 -0.18
CA SER A 6 7.99 1.58 0.61
C SER A 6 7.01 1.67 1.80
N HIS A 7 6.89 2.83 2.45
CA HIS A 7 5.90 3.02 3.52
C HIS A 7 4.45 3.00 3.00
N TYR A 8 4.17 3.62 1.86
CA TYR A 8 2.82 3.59 1.27
C TYR A 8 2.43 2.19 0.81
N ILE A 9 3.35 1.48 0.16
CA ILE A 9 3.13 0.09 -0.23
C ILE A 9 2.84 -0.78 1.00
N ALA A 10 3.62 -0.65 2.07
CA ALA A 10 3.37 -1.39 3.31
C ALA A 10 1.98 -1.09 3.90
N MET A 11 1.55 0.18 3.90
CA MET A 11 0.21 0.58 4.36
C MET A 11 -0.90 -0.04 3.50
N LEU A 12 -0.77 0.04 2.17
CA LEU A 12 -1.74 -0.51 1.22
C LEU A 12 -1.84 -2.04 1.33
N VAL A 13 -0.71 -2.72 1.45
CA VAL A 13 -0.65 -4.17 1.71
C VAL A 13 -1.38 -4.50 3.02
N GLY A 14 -1.15 -3.75 4.10
CA GLY A 14 -1.84 -3.94 5.38
C GLY A 14 -3.37 -3.79 5.25
N ARG A 15 -3.84 -2.77 4.53
CA ARG A 15 -5.28 -2.58 4.26
C ARG A 15 -5.89 -3.74 3.47
N LYS A 16 -5.18 -4.23 2.45
CA LYS A 16 -5.62 -5.39 1.63
C LYS A 16 -5.66 -6.69 2.43
N LEU A 17 -4.66 -6.92 3.28
CA LEU A 17 -4.63 -8.06 4.19
C LEU A 17 -5.85 -8.06 5.12
N LEU A 18 -6.14 -6.93 5.75
CA LEU A 18 -7.30 -6.76 6.63
C LEU A 18 -8.61 -6.97 5.88
N ALA A 19 -8.76 -6.41 4.68
CA ALA A 19 -9.94 -6.60 3.84
C ALA A 19 -10.13 -8.08 3.45
N LYS A 20 -9.06 -8.78 3.07
CA LYS A 20 -9.11 -10.22 2.73
C LYS A 20 -9.49 -11.08 3.92
N ALA A 21 -9.02 -10.73 5.12
CA ALA A 21 -9.38 -11.40 6.36
C ALA A 21 -10.76 -10.97 6.93
N GLN A 22 -11.42 -9.99 6.30
CA GLN A 22 -12.65 -9.37 6.78
C GLN A 22 -12.53 -8.80 8.21
N LEU A 23 -11.35 -8.26 8.53
CA LEU A 23 -11.03 -7.69 9.84
C LEU A 23 -10.81 -6.19 9.76
N LYS A 24 -11.07 -5.49 10.86
CA LYS A 24 -10.61 -4.13 11.12
C LYS A 24 -9.29 -4.17 11.90
N LEU A 25 -8.50 -3.11 11.81
CA LEU A 25 -7.20 -3.02 12.50
C LEU A 25 -7.32 -3.29 14.02
N GLY A 26 -8.36 -2.76 14.67
CA GLY A 26 -8.61 -2.97 16.11
C GLY A 26 -9.05 -4.39 16.49
N GLN A 27 -9.26 -5.29 15.52
CA GLN A 27 -9.61 -6.68 15.73
C GLN A 27 -8.42 -7.62 15.56
N VAL A 28 -7.23 -7.10 15.22
CA VAL A 28 -5.99 -7.88 15.15
C VAL A 28 -5.50 -8.16 16.56
N ASP A 29 -5.37 -9.44 16.90
CA ASP A 29 -4.89 -9.89 18.20
C ASP A 29 -4.05 -11.17 18.08
N HIS A 30 -3.52 -11.66 19.19
CA HIS A 30 -2.65 -12.84 19.23
C HIS A 30 -3.30 -14.13 18.70
N ARG A 31 -4.64 -14.20 18.61
CA ARG A 31 -5.38 -15.39 18.16
C ARG A 31 -5.46 -15.46 16.64
N ASN A 32 -5.51 -14.31 15.96
CA ASN A 32 -5.59 -14.24 14.50
C ASN A 32 -4.28 -13.82 13.81
N PHE A 33 -3.26 -13.42 14.58
CA PHE A 33 -1.97 -12.99 14.05
C PHE A 33 -1.29 -14.04 13.16
N THR A 34 -1.25 -15.30 13.60
CA THR A 34 -0.63 -16.39 12.82
C THR A 34 -1.31 -16.60 11.49
N GLN A 35 -2.65 -16.64 11.47
CA GLN A 35 -3.44 -16.76 10.25
C GLN A 35 -3.22 -15.57 9.32
N LEU A 36 -3.18 -14.35 9.85
CA LEU A 36 -2.91 -13.15 9.08
C LEU A 36 -1.51 -13.19 8.44
N LYS A 37 -0.51 -13.69 9.16
CA LYS A 37 0.84 -13.90 8.64
C LYS A 37 0.84 -14.89 7.47
N GLU A 38 0.15 -16.03 7.60
CA GLU A 38 0.04 -17.02 6.52
C GLU A 38 -0.66 -16.45 5.28
N ILE A 39 -1.74 -15.69 5.47
CA ILE A 39 -2.43 -15.00 4.37
C ILE A 39 -1.49 -14.00 3.70
N LEU A 40 -0.74 -13.22 4.48
CA LEU A 40 0.23 -12.26 3.95
C LEU A 40 1.31 -12.95 3.12
N GLU A 41 1.94 -13.99 3.65
CA GLU A 41 3.03 -14.72 3.00
C GLU A 41 2.54 -15.43 1.73
N SER A 42 1.36 -16.05 1.77
CA SER A 42 0.78 -16.75 0.61
C SER A 42 0.29 -15.82 -0.50
N ASN A 43 0.16 -14.52 -0.23
CA ASN A 43 -0.35 -13.53 -1.18
C ASN A 43 0.61 -12.33 -1.34
N ALA A 44 1.86 -12.44 -0.92
CA ALA A 44 2.80 -11.32 -0.84
C ALA A 44 2.97 -10.61 -2.20
N ASP A 45 3.22 -11.37 -3.26
CA ASP A 45 3.39 -10.83 -4.61
C ASP A 45 2.12 -10.16 -5.13
N LEU A 46 0.96 -10.80 -4.91
CA LEU A 46 -0.34 -10.25 -5.30
C LEU A 46 -0.62 -8.92 -4.59
N PHE A 47 -0.44 -8.87 -3.27
CA PHE A 47 -0.67 -7.66 -2.50
C PHE A 47 0.31 -6.55 -2.90
N HIS A 48 1.57 -6.90 -3.16
CA HIS A 48 2.57 -5.94 -3.59
C HIS A 48 2.22 -5.34 -4.96
N GLN A 49 1.86 -6.17 -5.95
CA GLN A 49 1.43 -5.68 -7.27
C GLN A 49 0.19 -4.81 -7.17
N GLN A 50 -0.84 -5.25 -6.45
CA GLN A 50 -2.03 -4.44 -6.26
C GLN A 50 -1.75 -3.11 -5.55
N ALA A 51 -0.81 -3.09 -4.59
CA ALA A 51 -0.42 -1.85 -3.92
C ALA A 51 0.34 -0.91 -4.87
N LEU A 52 1.15 -1.44 -5.80
CA LEU A 52 1.79 -0.65 -6.85
C LEU A 52 0.77 -0.06 -7.81
N ASP A 53 -0.22 -0.85 -8.23
CA ASP A 53 -1.29 -0.40 -9.12
C ASP A 53 -2.12 0.70 -8.47
N ASP A 54 -2.53 0.52 -7.21
CA ASP A 54 -3.28 1.54 -6.46
C ASP A 54 -2.47 2.84 -6.34
N LEU A 55 -1.19 2.73 -6.00
CA LEU A 55 -0.30 3.88 -5.88
C LEU A 55 -0.13 4.60 -7.22
N SER A 56 0.07 3.85 -8.31
CA SER A 56 0.19 4.38 -9.66
C SER A 56 -1.09 5.09 -10.11
N ASN A 57 -2.24 4.49 -9.82
CA ASN A 57 -3.55 5.07 -10.11
C ASN A 57 -3.77 6.38 -9.34
N ALA A 58 -3.47 6.40 -8.04
CA ALA A 58 -3.57 7.61 -7.23
C ALA A 58 -2.66 8.74 -7.76
N LEU A 59 -1.41 8.41 -8.11
CA LEU A 59 -0.48 9.38 -8.71
C LEU A 59 -0.99 9.89 -10.06
N THR A 60 -1.52 9.01 -10.91
CA THR A 60 -2.07 9.38 -12.22
C THR A 60 -3.27 10.31 -12.09
N GLN A 61 -4.15 10.08 -11.12
CA GLN A 61 -5.32 10.94 -10.89
C GLN A 61 -4.92 12.36 -10.50
N CYS A 62 -3.81 12.52 -9.78
CA CYS A 62 -3.43 13.79 -9.19
C CYS A 62 -2.53 14.63 -10.09
N TYR A 63 -1.79 13.99 -10.98
CA TYR A 63 -0.77 14.63 -11.81
C TYR A 63 -0.97 14.39 -13.32
N GLY A 64 -2.03 13.66 -13.71
CA GLY A 64 -2.36 13.31 -15.09
C GLY A 64 -1.52 12.15 -15.65
N LYS A 65 -1.71 11.82 -16.94
CA LYS A 65 -0.97 10.77 -17.69
C LYS A 65 0.50 11.13 -17.99
N ARG A 66 1.19 11.83 -17.10
CA ARG A 66 2.66 11.93 -17.22
C ARG A 66 3.24 10.57 -16.86
N GLU A 67 4.29 10.12 -17.56
CA GLU A 67 5.07 8.97 -17.11
C GLU A 67 5.77 9.34 -15.79
N ILE A 68 5.04 9.19 -14.70
CA ILE A 68 5.58 9.38 -13.36
C ILE A 68 6.31 8.08 -13.05
N SER A 69 7.61 8.07 -13.35
CA SER A 69 8.46 7.01 -12.84
C SER A 69 8.35 7.01 -11.33
N LEU A 70 7.91 5.90 -10.72
CA LEU A 70 7.88 5.72 -9.26
C LEU A 70 9.28 5.95 -8.62
N GLN A 71 10.33 5.98 -9.43
CA GLN A 71 11.71 6.26 -9.03
C GLN A 71 12.04 7.77 -8.96
N GLN A 72 11.22 8.65 -9.57
CA GLN A 72 11.41 10.10 -9.65
C GLN A 72 10.09 10.83 -9.30
N PRO A 73 9.92 11.61 -8.22
CA PRO A 73 10.68 11.74 -6.98
C PRO A 73 9.74 11.81 -5.75
N SER A 74 9.82 10.80 -4.88
CA SER A 74 9.33 10.85 -3.48
C SER A 74 9.62 12.12 -2.68
N ALA A 75 10.71 12.83 -2.97
CA ALA A 75 11.05 14.08 -2.30
C ALA A 75 10.18 15.28 -2.74
N ARG A 76 9.48 15.15 -3.88
CA ARG A 76 8.54 16.15 -4.39
C ARG A 76 7.09 15.80 -4.05
N PHE A 77 6.82 14.55 -3.66
CA PHE A 77 5.56 14.13 -3.05
C PHE A 77 5.58 14.54 -1.57
N ARG A 78 4.93 15.65 -1.20
CA ARG A 78 4.79 15.96 0.22
C ARG A 78 3.95 14.87 0.88
N ARG A 79 4.34 14.49 2.09
CA ARG A 79 3.68 13.45 2.90
C ARG A 79 2.17 13.70 3.09
N GLY A 80 1.74 14.97 3.06
CA GLY A 80 0.33 15.37 3.14
C GLY A 80 -0.47 15.02 1.88
N ASP A 81 0.06 15.37 0.70
CA ASP A 81 -0.62 15.16 -0.57
C ASP A 81 -0.92 13.66 -0.79
N LEU A 82 0.00 12.77 -0.43
CA LEU A 82 -0.19 11.34 -0.65
C LEU A 82 -1.08 10.65 0.38
N LEU A 83 -1.20 11.21 1.59
CA LEU A 83 -2.08 10.67 2.64
C LEU A 83 -3.54 11.10 2.49
N GLU A 84 -3.81 12.29 1.93
CA GLU A 84 -5.19 12.71 1.61
C GLU A 84 -5.84 11.88 0.49
N MET A 85 -5.04 11.11 -0.26
CA MET A 85 -5.45 10.43 -1.49
C MET A 85 -5.63 8.91 -1.34
N LEU A 86 -5.26 8.34 -0.18
CA LEU A 86 -5.31 6.89 0.12
C LEU A 86 -6.26 6.55 1.26
#